data_AF-A0A6S6XES6-F1
#
_entry.id   AF-A0A6S6XES6-F1
#
_cell.length_a   1.000
_cell.length_b   1.000
_cell.length_c   1.000
_cell.angle_alpha   90.00
_cell.angle_beta   90.00
_cell.angle_gamma   90.00
#
_symmetry.space_group_name_H-M   'P 1'
#
loop_
_entity.id
_entity.type
_entity.pdbx_description
1 polymer ?
#
loop_
_entity_poly.entity_id
_entity_poly.type
_entity_poly.pdbx_seq_one_letter_code
_entity_poly.pdbx_strand_id
1 'polypeptide(L)'
;MDRAKKEKQKNKKAVILAAAGIFSAAAIVAAVLLMNRGGGESKYTNPQTGDLVIPKSGITQTPSFYPYEAADGIKMEVLAVKAPDGTIRTAFNTCQVCYASGRGYYKTDGTTLVCQNCGNQFTADQVEVQHGGCNPVPISSGNKTGNADSIVIPKDFLSQASTIFQSWKR
;
A
#
# COMPACT_ATOMS: atom_id res chain seq x y z
N MET A 1 -24.76 67.73 -12.04
CA MET A 1 -23.32 67.40 -12.19
C MET A 1 -23.06 65.96 -11.72
N ASP A 2 -23.84 64.98 -12.23
CA ASP A 2 -24.06 63.72 -11.49
C ASP A 2 -23.82 62.42 -12.28
N ARG A 3 -23.44 62.49 -13.56
CA ARG A 3 -23.13 61.28 -14.36
C ARG A 3 -21.66 60.82 -14.22
N ALA A 4 -20.70 61.75 -14.14
CA ALA A 4 -19.26 61.42 -14.07
C ALA A 4 -18.81 60.80 -12.72
N LYS A 5 -19.54 61.05 -11.62
CA LYS A 5 -19.25 60.44 -10.31
C LYS A 5 -19.66 58.95 -10.23
N LYS A 6 -20.70 58.54 -10.95
CA LYS A 6 -21.21 57.15 -10.92
C LYS A 6 -20.30 56.15 -11.67
N GLU A 7 -19.66 56.56 -12.77
CA GLU A 7 -18.74 55.68 -13.52
C GLU A 7 -17.42 55.42 -12.78
N LYS A 8 -16.83 56.46 -12.17
CA LYS A 8 -15.57 56.33 -11.40
C LYS A 8 -15.72 55.41 -10.17
N GLN A 9 -16.90 55.33 -9.57
CA GLN A 9 -17.15 54.51 -8.38
C GLN A 9 -17.39 53.03 -8.72
N LYS A 10 -17.91 52.73 -9.92
CA LYS A 10 -18.11 51.36 -10.42
C LYS A 10 -16.76 50.68 -10.74
N ASN A 11 -15.80 51.44 -11.27
CA ASN A 11 -14.47 50.92 -11.64
C ASN A 11 -13.57 50.66 -10.42
N LYS A 12 -13.64 51.45 -9.34
CA LYS A 12 -12.84 51.19 -8.12
C LYS A 12 -13.26 49.92 -7.37
N LYS A 13 -14.56 49.59 -7.35
CA LYS A 13 -15.05 48.35 -6.72
C LYS A 13 -14.68 47.10 -7.52
N ALA A 14 -14.66 47.18 -8.86
CA ALA A 14 -14.26 46.07 -9.72
C ALA A 14 -12.75 45.76 -9.61
N VAL A 15 -11.89 46.77 -9.40
CA VAL A 15 -10.44 46.56 -9.27
C VAL A 15 -10.04 46.02 -7.89
N ILE A 16 -10.73 46.38 -6.80
CA ILE A 16 -10.45 45.84 -5.45
C ILE A 16 -10.88 44.37 -5.32
N LEU A 17 -11.94 43.94 -6.02
CA LEU A 17 -12.37 42.54 -6.05
C LEU A 17 -11.43 41.64 -6.88
N ALA A 18 -10.64 42.20 -7.80
CA ALA A 18 -9.67 41.44 -8.58
C ALA A 18 -8.33 41.22 -7.85
N ALA A 19 -7.95 42.08 -6.90
CA ALA A 19 -6.68 41.95 -6.17
C ALA A 19 -6.76 41.02 -4.93
N ALA A 20 -7.93 40.90 -4.29
CA ALA A 20 -8.14 39.97 -3.17
C ALA A 20 -8.32 38.51 -3.61
N GLY A 21 -8.72 38.28 -4.87
CA GLY A 21 -8.92 36.95 -5.44
C GLY A 21 -7.63 36.21 -5.81
N ILE A 22 -6.51 36.92 -6.00
CA ILE A 22 -5.27 36.31 -6.50
C ILE A 22 -4.40 35.79 -5.33
N PHE A 23 -4.36 36.48 -4.19
CA PHE A 23 -3.65 35.99 -2.99
C PHE A 23 -4.36 34.81 -2.32
N SER A 24 -5.69 34.75 -2.42
CA SER A 24 -6.48 33.63 -1.93
C SER A 24 -6.36 32.41 -2.85
N ALA A 25 -6.31 32.59 -4.18
CA ALA A 25 -6.13 31.47 -5.10
C ALA A 25 -4.76 30.77 -4.95
N ALA A 26 -3.65 31.52 -4.80
CA ALA A 26 -2.33 30.91 -4.60
C ALA A 26 -2.20 30.19 -3.24
N ALA A 27 -2.79 30.74 -2.17
CA ALA A 27 -2.81 30.11 -0.86
C ALA A 27 -3.73 28.88 -0.81
N ILE A 28 -4.87 28.91 -1.52
CA ILE A 28 -5.79 27.77 -1.66
C ILE A 28 -5.17 26.68 -2.53
N VAL A 29 -4.50 27.02 -3.64
CA VAL A 29 -3.78 26.05 -4.46
C VAL A 29 -2.62 25.42 -3.69
N ALA A 30 -1.87 26.20 -2.89
CA ALA A 30 -0.84 25.65 -2.00
C ALA A 30 -1.43 24.77 -0.90
N ALA A 31 -2.57 25.14 -0.29
CA ALA A 31 -3.25 24.32 0.72
C ALA A 31 -3.83 23.02 0.13
N VAL A 32 -4.41 23.06 -1.07
CA VAL A 32 -4.92 21.87 -1.78
C VAL A 32 -3.76 20.97 -2.22
N LEU A 33 -2.62 21.52 -2.63
CA LEU A 33 -1.41 20.74 -2.94
C LEU A 33 -0.75 20.15 -1.68
N LEU A 34 -0.90 20.78 -0.51
CA LEU A 34 -0.43 20.24 0.77
C LEU A 34 -1.39 19.18 1.34
N MET A 35 -2.69 19.28 1.08
CA MET A 35 -3.70 18.28 1.49
C MET A 35 -3.69 17.03 0.60
N ASN A 36 -3.16 17.11 -0.62
CA ASN A 36 -3.06 15.98 -1.54
C ASN A 36 -1.73 15.20 -1.41
N ARG A 37 -0.98 15.39 -0.31
CA ARG A 37 -0.06 14.36 0.17
C ARG A 37 -0.88 13.20 0.73
N GLY A 38 -1.52 12.46 -0.17
CA GLY A 38 -2.09 11.15 0.11
C GLY A 38 -0.95 10.21 0.48
N GLY A 39 -0.54 10.24 1.75
CA GLY A 39 -0.04 9.05 2.42
C GLY A 39 -1.21 8.10 2.43
N GLY A 40 -1.28 7.23 1.42
CA GLY A 40 -2.43 6.37 1.20
C GLY A 40 -2.57 5.42 2.37
N GLU A 41 -3.51 5.69 3.27
CA GLU A 41 -3.94 4.70 4.25
C GLU A 41 -4.40 3.47 3.47
N SER A 42 -3.68 2.35 3.65
CA SER A 42 -4.06 1.11 2.99
C SER A 42 -5.39 0.65 3.57
N LYS A 43 -6.33 0.18 2.72
CA LYS A 43 -7.65 -0.34 3.16
C LYS A 43 -7.57 -1.51 4.17
N TYR A 44 -6.38 -2.05 4.36
CA TYR A 44 -6.11 -3.19 5.24
C TYR A 44 -5.33 -2.76 6.48
N THR A 45 -4.88 -1.52 6.60
CA THR A 45 -4.10 -1.07 7.76
C THR A 45 -5.04 -0.57 8.84
N ASN A 46 -4.88 -1.07 10.06
CA ASN A 46 -5.57 -0.52 11.23
C ASN A 46 -5.01 0.88 11.53
N PRO A 47 -5.82 1.96 11.53
CA PRO A 47 -5.30 3.32 11.70
C PRO A 47 -4.85 3.62 13.13
N GLN A 48 -5.31 2.86 14.13
CA GLN A 48 -4.89 3.03 15.52
C GLN A 48 -3.58 2.32 15.84
N THR A 49 -3.39 1.09 15.34
CA THR A 49 -2.21 0.27 15.65
C THR A 49 -1.15 0.27 14.56
N GLY A 50 -1.56 0.52 13.31
CA GLY A 50 -0.72 0.40 12.11
C GLY A 50 -0.51 -1.04 11.65
N ASP A 51 -1.20 -2.02 12.25
CA ASP A 51 -1.11 -3.43 11.86
C ASP A 51 -1.80 -3.67 10.51
N LEU A 52 -1.32 -4.68 9.78
CA LEU A 52 -2.01 -5.17 8.59
C LEU A 52 -3.10 -6.16 9.00
N VAL A 53 -4.34 -5.86 8.65
CA VAL A 53 -5.54 -6.65 8.92
C VAL A 53 -6.09 -7.21 7.61
N ILE A 54 -5.90 -8.51 7.42
CA ILE A 54 -6.29 -9.24 6.22
C ILE A 54 -7.62 -9.97 6.48
N PRO A 55 -8.72 -9.63 5.79
CA PRO A 55 -9.98 -10.35 5.93
C PRO A 55 -9.90 -11.73 5.28
N LYS A 56 -10.27 -12.77 6.02
CA LYS A 56 -10.25 -14.17 5.55
C LYS A 56 -11.29 -14.46 4.47
N SER A 57 -12.40 -13.72 4.46
CA SER A 57 -13.49 -13.88 3.48
C SER A 57 -13.05 -13.66 2.03
N GLY A 58 -11.98 -12.89 1.81
CA GLY A 58 -11.42 -12.65 0.48
C GLY A 58 -10.35 -13.64 0.05
N ILE A 59 -9.95 -14.59 0.91
CA ILE A 59 -8.84 -15.50 0.63
C ILE A 59 -9.36 -16.79 0.00
N THR A 60 -8.90 -17.05 -1.22
CA THR A 60 -9.29 -18.23 -2.02
C THR A 60 -8.07 -19.10 -2.34
N GLN A 61 -8.26 -20.12 -3.17
CA GLN A 61 -7.14 -20.94 -3.69
C GLN A 61 -6.27 -20.16 -4.69
N THR A 62 -6.76 -19.04 -5.23
CA THR A 62 -5.95 -18.09 -5.99
C THR A 62 -5.26 -17.12 -5.02
N PRO A 63 -3.92 -17.00 -5.05
CA PRO A 63 -3.21 -16.08 -4.18
C PRO A 63 -3.72 -14.64 -4.30
N SER A 64 -3.95 -14.02 -3.14
CA SER A 64 -4.39 -12.63 -3.01
C SER A 64 -3.27 -11.79 -2.43
N PHE A 65 -3.20 -10.52 -2.83
CA PHE A 65 -2.12 -9.62 -2.46
C PHE A 65 -2.65 -8.41 -1.67
N TYR A 66 -1.98 -8.10 -0.57
CA TYR A 66 -2.38 -7.10 0.41
C TYR A 66 -1.24 -6.08 0.53
N PRO A 67 -1.37 -4.91 -0.13
CA PRO A 67 -0.34 -3.88 -0.07
C PRO A 67 -0.25 -3.29 1.34
N TYR A 68 0.95 -2.89 1.71
CA TYR A 68 1.26 -2.22 2.97
C TYR A 68 2.35 -1.18 2.72
N GLU A 69 2.30 -0.05 3.41
CA GLU A 69 3.38 0.95 3.40
C GLU A 69 3.93 1.06 4.82
N ALA A 70 5.22 0.76 4.98
CA ALA A 70 5.90 0.89 6.25
C ALA A 70 6.06 2.38 6.63
N ALA A 71 6.33 2.65 7.90
CA ALA A 71 6.43 4.02 8.41
C ALA A 71 7.55 4.86 7.75
N ASP A 72 8.55 4.20 7.18
CA ASP A 72 9.65 4.79 6.41
C ASP A 72 9.30 5.05 4.92
N GLY A 73 8.04 4.79 4.52
CA GLY A 73 7.54 4.95 3.15
C GLY A 73 7.89 3.79 2.21
N ILE A 74 8.50 2.71 2.71
CA ILE A 74 8.78 1.53 1.89
C ILE A 74 7.46 0.79 1.61
N LYS A 75 7.14 0.64 0.33
CA LYS A 75 5.99 -0.14 -0.13
C LYS A 75 6.30 -1.63 -0.10
N MET A 76 5.39 -2.38 0.46
CA MET A 76 5.46 -3.82 0.68
C MET A 76 4.15 -4.48 0.28
N GLU A 77 4.15 -5.81 0.19
CA GLU A 77 2.94 -6.56 -0.11
C GLU A 77 3.02 -7.93 0.56
N VAL A 78 1.97 -8.29 1.27
CA VAL A 78 1.77 -9.62 1.83
C VAL A 78 0.89 -10.40 0.86
N LEU A 79 1.23 -11.66 0.62
CA LEU A 79 0.38 -12.59 -0.11
C LEU A 79 -0.31 -13.54 0.87
N ALA A 80 -1.55 -13.90 0.57
CA ALA A 80 -2.29 -14.93 1.29
C ALA A 80 -3.03 -15.86 0.33
N VAL A 81 -3.07 -17.15 0.64
CA VAL A 81 -3.73 -18.18 -0.19
C VAL A 81 -4.29 -19.29 0.70
N LYS A 82 -5.46 -19.83 0.32
CA LYS A 82 -6.05 -21.00 0.98
C LYS A 82 -5.45 -22.28 0.37
N ALA A 83 -4.74 -23.05 1.18
CA ALA A 83 -4.16 -24.32 0.79
C ALA A 83 -5.23 -25.44 0.72
N PRO A 84 -4.93 -26.57 0.04
CA PRO A 84 -5.85 -27.70 -0.07
C PRO A 84 -6.28 -28.31 1.27
N ASP A 85 -5.43 -28.23 2.30
CA ASP A 85 -5.73 -28.65 3.69
C ASP A 85 -6.71 -27.71 4.43
N GLY A 86 -7.17 -26.65 3.76
CA GLY A 86 -8.11 -25.66 4.29
C GLY A 86 -7.45 -24.54 5.10
N THR A 87 -6.15 -24.63 5.40
CA THR A 87 -5.41 -23.58 6.09
C THR A 87 -5.13 -22.39 5.19
N ILE A 88 -4.99 -21.21 5.77
CA ILE A 88 -4.55 -20.01 5.05
C ILE A 88 -3.04 -19.83 5.25
N ARG A 89 -2.32 -19.79 4.14
CA ARG A 89 -0.88 -19.55 4.08
C ARG A 89 -0.60 -18.09 3.82
N THR A 90 0.42 -17.54 4.47
CA THR A 90 0.85 -16.15 4.30
C THR A 90 2.36 -16.03 4.12
N ALA A 91 2.77 -15.16 3.21
CA ALA A 91 4.17 -14.83 2.98
C ALA A 91 4.29 -13.37 2.52
N PHE A 92 5.50 -12.83 2.51
CA PHE A 92 5.81 -11.59 1.81
C PHE A 92 5.89 -11.84 0.30
N ASN A 93 5.46 -10.87 -0.51
CA ASN A 93 5.58 -10.92 -1.97
C ASN A 93 7.01 -10.66 -2.47
N THR A 94 7.98 -11.41 -1.93
CA THR A 94 9.40 -11.37 -2.29
C THR A 94 10.12 -12.64 -1.76
N CYS A 95 11.35 -12.93 -2.22
CA CYS A 95 12.19 -14.01 -1.68
C CYS A 95 13.55 -13.52 -1.20
N GLN A 96 14.20 -14.33 -0.35
CA GLN A 96 15.48 -13.97 0.29
C GLN A 96 16.63 -13.77 -0.70
N VAL A 97 16.58 -14.40 -1.87
CA VAL A 97 17.69 -14.37 -2.84
C VAL A 97 17.49 -13.37 -3.96
N CYS A 98 16.26 -13.12 -4.39
CA CYS A 98 15.99 -12.21 -5.51
C CYS A 98 15.50 -10.83 -5.08
N TYR A 99 15.24 -10.56 -3.80
CA TYR A 99 14.63 -9.29 -3.39
C TYR A 99 15.43 -8.06 -3.85
N ALA A 100 16.76 -8.13 -3.77
CA ALA A 100 17.64 -7.02 -4.13
C ALA A 100 17.59 -6.68 -5.64
N SER A 101 17.18 -7.63 -6.49
CA SER A 101 17.02 -7.41 -7.94
C SER A 101 15.85 -6.49 -8.32
N GLY A 102 14.95 -6.23 -7.37
CA GLY A 102 13.68 -5.54 -7.61
C GLY A 102 12.62 -6.34 -8.36
N ARG A 103 13.01 -7.44 -9.02
CA ARG A 103 12.10 -8.37 -9.70
C ARG A 103 11.74 -9.60 -8.87
N GLY A 104 12.23 -9.72 -7.64
CA GLY A 104 12.03 -10.89 -6.77
C GLY A 104 10.60 -11.13 -6.29
N TYR A 105 9.62 -10.40 -6.82
CA TYR A 105 8.21 -10.50 -6.46
C TYR A 105 7.47 -11.54 -7.31
N TYR A 106 6.27 -11.90 -6.88
CA TYR A 106 5.42 -12.90 -7.50
C TYR A 106 4.21 -12.27 -8.18
N LYS A 107 3.76 -12.90 -9.26
CA LYS A 107 2.43 -12.74 -9.85
C LYS A 107 1.74 -14.10 -9.88
N THR A 108 0.43 -14.09 -10.01
CA THR A 108 -0.34 -15.33 -10.14
C THR A 108 -0.43 -15.79 -11.58
N ASP A 109 -0.38 -17.11 -11.76
CA ASP A 109 -0.84 -17.84 -12.94
C ASP A 109 -1.82 -18.92 -12.44
N GLY A 110 -3.12 -18.63 -12.55
CA GLY A 110 -4.16 -19.41 -11.87
C GLY A 110 -3.94 -19.45 -10.35
N THR A 111 -3.73 -20.65 -9.81
CA THR A 111 -3.48 -20.91 -8.38
C THR A 111 -2.00 -20.91 -7.99
N THR A 112 -1.11 -20.65 -8.96
CA THR A 112 0.35 -20.72 -8.78
C THR A 112 0.95 -19.32 -8.67
N LEU A 113 1.95 -19.15 -7.82
CA LEU A 113 2.78 -17.95 -7.74
C LEU A 113 4.02 -18.13 -8.63
N VAL A 114 4.30 -17.17 -9.51
CA VAL A 114 5.46 -17.18 -10.41
C VAL A 114 6.38 -16.01 -10.09
N CYS A 115 7.64 -16.29 -9.74
CA CYS A 115 8.65 -15.27 -9.47
C CYS A 115 9.01 -14.52 -10.74
N GLN A 116 8.95 -13.18 -10.69
CA GLN A 116 9.24 -12.33 -11.84
C GLN A 116 10.74 -12.14 -12.12
N ASN A 117 11.62 -12.66 -11.25
CA ASN A 117 13.07 -12.62 -11.49
C ASN A 117 13.60 -13.91 -12.11
N CYS A 118 13.27 -15.07 -11.52
CA CYS A 118 13.86 -16.36 -11.89
C CYS A 118 12.87 -17.38 -12.45
N GLY A 119 11.57 -17.07 -12.48
CA GLY A 119 10.54 -17.97 -13.05
C GLY A 119 10.14 -19.15 -12.16
N ASN A 120 10.73 -19.30 -10.96
CA ASN A 120 10.30 -20.33 -10.02
C ASN A 120 8.81 -20.19 -9.67
N GLN A 121 8.18 -21.34 -9.48
CA GLN A 121 6.74 -21.46 -9.28
C GLN A 121 6.43 -22.09 -7.93
N PHE A 122 5.37 -21.60 -7.28
CA PHE A 122 4.96 -22.07 -5.97
C PHE A 122 3.45 -22.27 -5.90
N THR A 123 3.04 -23.46 -5.48
CA THR A 123 1.65 -23.81 -5.18
C THR A 123 1.31 -23.46 -3.73
N ALA A 124 0.02 -23.37 -3.42
CA ALA A 124 -0.46 -22.93 -2.11
C ALA A 124 0.04 -23.79 -0.93
N ASP A 125 0.26 -25.09 -1.13
CA ASP A 125 0.81 -26.02 -0.14
C ASP A 125 2.30 -25.82 0.16
N GLN A 126 3.02 -25.08 -0.67
CA GLN A 126 4.43 -24.74 -0.46
C GLN A 126 4.60 -23.41 0.28
N VAL A 127 3.66 -22.48 0.12
CA VAL A 127 3.69 -21.16 0.77
C VAL A 127 3.66 -21.32 2.29
N GLU A 128 4.51 -20.58 3.00
CA GLU A 128 4.70 -20.62 4.46
C GLU A 128 5.32 -21.92 5.01
N VAL A 129 5.26 -23.03 4.27
CA VAL A 129 5.83 -24.33 4.65
C VAL A 129 7.30 -24.42 4.24
N GLN A 130 7.57 -24.20 2.96
CA GLN A 130 8.93 -24.14 2.43
C GLN A 130 9.52 -22.77 2.70
N HIS A 131 10.81 -22.74 3.07
CA HIS A 131 11.50 -21.52 3.47
C HIS A 131 12.95 -21.54 3.00
N GLY A 132 13.57 -20.35 2.97
CA GLY A 132 14.93 -20.18 2.48
C GLY A 132 15.02 -20.12 0.95
N GLY A 133 16.12 -19.56 0.44
CA GLY A 133 16.41 -19.53 -0.99
C GLY A 133 15.36 -18.74 -1.79
N CYS A 134 14.88 -19.34 -2.89
CA CYS A 134 13.92 -18.73 -3.81
C CYS A 134 12.47 -18.75 -3.32
N ASN A 135 12.16 -19.30 -2.14
CA ASN A 135 10.79 -19.38 -1.64
C ASN A 135 10.24 -17.99 -1.26
N PRO A 136 8.91 -17.75 -1.35
CA PRO A 136 8.29 -16.60 -0.71
C PRO A 136 8.67 -16.54 0.77
N VAL A 137 9.07 -15.36 1.28
CA VAL A 137 9.50 -15.24 2.68
C VAL A 137 8.30 -15.46 3.60
N PRO A 138 8.29 -16.51 4.44
CA PRO A 138 7.10 -16.92 5.17
C PRO A 138 6.74 -15.94 6.30
N ILE A 139 5.44 -15.78 6.56
CA ILE A 139 4.93 -15.13 7.77
C ILE A 139 4.32 -16.23 8.64
N SER A 140 5.15 -16.81 9.50
CA SER A 140 4.80 -17.93 10.36
C SER A 140 3.82 -17.54 11.48
N SER A 141 3.22 -18.55 12.13
CA SER A 141 2.23 -18.36 13.20
C SER A 141 2.71 -17.50 14.39
N GLY A 142 4.01 -17.43 14.67
CA GLY A 142 4.56 -16.54 15.71
C GLY A 142 4.55 -15.06 15.32
N ASN A 143 4.43 -14.75 14.04
CA ASN A 143 4.50 -13.40 13.47
C ASN A 143 3.14 -12.88 12.98
N LYS A 144 2.06 -13.60 13.27
CA LYS A 144 0.69 -13.22 12.95
C LYS A 144 -0.26 -13.77 13.99
N THR A 145 -1.36 -13.06 14.22
CA THR A 145 -2.49 -13.59 14.97
C THR A 145 -3.70 -13.69 14.05
N GLY A 146 -4.75 -14.36 14.48
CA GLY A 146 -5.98 -14.39 13.72
C GLY A 146 -7.16 -14.77 14.60
N ASN A 147 -8.33 -14.26 14.23
CA ASN A 147 -9.61 -14.67 14.79
C ASN A 147 -10.45 -15.36 13.68
N ALA A 148 -11.77 -15.48 13.87
CA ALA A 148 -12.63 -16.10 12.86
C ALA A 148 -12.62 -15.36 11.51
N ASP A 149 -12.46 -14.03 11.52
CA ASP A 149 -12.71 -13.16 10.38
C ASP A 149 -11.45 -12.63 9.71
N SER A 150 -10.35 -12.49 10.47
CA SER A 150 -9.14 -11.85 9.98
C SER A 150 -7.84 -12.50 10.44
N ILE A 151 -6.79 -12.18 9.71
CA ILE A 151 -5.38 -12.40 10.06
C ILE A 151 -4.79 -11.02 10.33
N VAL A 152 -4.08 -10.86 11.45
CA VAL A 152 -3.43 -9.62 11.85
C VAL A 152 -1.93 -9.84 11.86
N ILE A 153 -1.19 -8.98 11.16
CA ILE A 153 0.27 -9.00 11.13
C ILE A 153 0.77 -7.71 11.80
N PRO A 154 1.54 -7.81 12.91
CA PRO A 154 1.96 -6.65 13.67
C PRO A 154 2.81 -5.67 12.88
N LYS A 155 2.58 -4.37 13.08
CA LYS A 155 3.36 -3.27 12.50
C LYS A 155 4.87 -3.45 12.68
N ASP A 156 5.30 -3.85 13.87
CA ASP A 156 6.73 -3.96 14.19
C ASP A 156 7.41 -5.08 13.38
N PHE A 157 6.70 -6.18 13.15
CA PHE A 157 7.19 -7.25 12.28
C PHE A 157 7.25 -6.82 10.82
N LEU A 158 6.21 -6.12 10.32
CA LEU A 158 6.21 -5.55 8.97
C LEU A 158 7.37 -4.56 8.78
N SER A 159 7.61 -3.71 9.78
CA SER A 159 8.70 -2.73 9.75
C SER A 159 10.08 -3.39 9.68
N GLN A 160 10.29 -4.49 10.42
CA GLN A 160 11.55 -5.25 10.31
C GLN A 160 11.73 -5.87 8.91
N ALA A 161 10.64 -6.34 8.32
CA ALA A 161 10.64 -6.91 6.98
C ALA A 161 10.76 -5.86 5.85
N SER A 162 10.62 -4.55 6.12
CA SER A 162 10.71 -3.52 5.07
C SER A 162 12.06 -3.54 4.32
N THR A 163 13.12 -3.99 4.98
CA THR A 163 14.46 -4.13 4.40
C THR A 163 14.47 -5.00 3.12
N ILE A 164 13.70 -6.10 3.09
CA ILE A 164 13.63 -6.98 1.90
C ILE A 164 12.72 -6.41 0.79
N PHE A 165 12.22 -5.18 0.95
CA PHE A 165 11.42 -4.47 -0.05
C PHE A 165 12.08 -3.20 -0.59
N GLN A 166 13.30 -2.87 -0.16
CA GLN A 166 13.98 -1.62 -0.57
C GLN A 166 14.11 -1.45 -2.10
N SER A 167 14.33 -2.53 -2.84
CA SER A 167 14.39 -2.52 -4.31
C SER A 167 13.09 -2.96 -4.99
N TRP A 168 12.04 -3.26 -4.23
CA TRP A 168 10.87 -4.00 -4.72
C TRP A 168 10.12 -3.25 -5.83
N LYS A 169 9.94 -3.93 -6.98
CA LYS A 169 9.28 -3.40 -8.19
C LYS A 169 9.91 -2.10 -8.71
N ARG A 170 11.21 -1.90 -8.48
CA ARG A 170 11.99 -0.79 -9.05
C ARG A 170 12.66 -1.18 -10.36
#